data_AF-A0A835RL24-F1
#
_entry.id   AF-A0A835RL24-F1
#
_cell.length_a   1.000
_cell.length_b   1.000
_cell.length_c   1.000
_cell.angle_alpha   90.00
_cell.angle_beta   90.00
_cell.angle_gamma   90.00
#
_symmetry.space_group_name_H-M   'P 1'
#
loop_
_entity.id
_entity.type
_entity.pdbx_description
1 polymer ?
#
loop_
_entity_poly.entity_id
_entity_poly.type
_entity_poly.pdbx_seq_one_letter_code
_entity_poly.pdbx_strand_id
1 'polypeptide(L)'
;MSAQSFVRWMIPSLFAYGLLQCILRFLQAQNIVLPIMLSSGLTALLHLLGCWVFTYKTGLGYKGAALSVSVSYWFNLLLLLLYVCYSHSCKETWTGFSREAFSGLLGFLKLGIPSTFMVCLQNWQFELLLLLSGFLSNPDLQTSLMSISQNTSSLVYVIPLGVSAAISTRVSNELGSGNPKAAKLAVFVASSTIVAEGLVVGLVLISFRKIWGQIYSQESQVEKAVASMMPWIALSHFFDGFQCVLLGTIRGCGRQKIGALVCLCSYYAVGIPASILLGFVLHKGVKGLWIGNICAIFVQDLVLIIFTILTDWEKQTTKANERMQNDGKPSNTDFPDPSYWICEGEGDLKAVSRRRHRHFDGRKLAPGYQRWLFVDTGSAHVRARKHCHWALTRQKDQEWQSASVRDRVRNGERRGNSEGRKEAIEAPTASKISQLAYVAIQFLSMAFVGHISHEKLAGASIGICFVNAVGFSALMFVSMALDTLCGHSFGEKQY
;
A
#
# COMPACT_ATOMS: atom_id res chain seq x y z
N MET A 1 28.11 4.44 -24.82
CA MET A 1 27.44 5.71 -25.22
C MET A 1 25.90 5.61 -25.21
N SER A 2 25.28 4.59 -25.82
CA SER A 2 23.81 4.45 -25.86
C SER A 2 23.15 4.37 -24.47
N ALA A 3 23.73 3.60 -23.53
CA ALA A 3 23.21 3.49 -22.17
C ALA A 3 23.19 4.83 -21.42
N GLN A 4 24.33 5.55 -21.41
CA GLN A 4 24.43 6.87 -20.81
C GLN A 4 23.41 7.86 -21.40
N SER A 5 23.25 7.86 -22.73
CA SER A 5 22.25 8.71 -23.37
C SER A 5 20.83 8.31 -22.94
N PHE A 6 20.51 7.03 -22.89
CA PHE A 6 19.19 6.56 -22.45
C PHE A 6 18.87 6.99 -21.02
N VAL A 7 19.82 6.81 -20.09
CA VAL A 7 19.70 7.25 -18.69
C VAL A 7 19.42 8.74 -18.60
N ARG A 8 20.12 9.59 -19.36
CA ARG A 8 19.89 11.04 -19.37
C ARG A 8 18.45 11.39 -19.79
N TRP A 9 17.90 10.69 -20.77
CA TRP A 9 16.52 10.90 -21.22
C TRP A 9 15.46 10.31 -20.27
N MET A 10 15.86 9.47 -19.31
CA MET A 10 15.00 8.98 -18.24
C MET A 10 14.97 9.90 -17.01
N ILE A 11 15.86 10.89 -16.90
CA ILE A 11 15.90 11.79 -15.74
C ILE A 11 14.52 12.44 -15.45
N PRO A 12 13.77 12.97 -16.44
CA PRO A 12 12.45 13.55 -16.18
C PRO A 12 11.43 12.54 -15.62
N SER A 13 11.54 11.27 -15.99
CA SER A 13 10.68 10.20 -15.46
C SER A 13 10.88 9.96 -13.97
N LEU A 14 12.08 10.19 -13.43
CA LEU A 14 12.36 10.02 -11.99
C LEU A 14 11.54 11.00 -11.15
N PHE A 15 11.49 12.27 -11.55
CA PHE A 15 10.70 13.29 -10.85
C PHE A 15 9.21 12.96 -10.87
N ALA A 16 8.68 12.60 -12.06
CA ALA A 16 7.28 12.19 -12.20
C ALA A 16 6.97 10.97 -11.34
N TYR A 17 7.83 9.95 -11.39
CA TYR A 17 7.63 8.70 -10.67
C TYR A 17 7.66 8.91 -9.16
N GLY A 18 8.59 9.72 -8.63
CA GLY A 18 8.63 10.03 -7.19
C GLY A 18 7.33 10.67 -6.70
N LEU A 19 6.86 11.70 -7.38
CA LEU A 19 5.59 12.37 -7.06
C LEU A 19 4.39 11.43 -7.23
N LEU A 20 4.38 10.64 -8.30
CA LEU A 20 3.35 9.67 -8.60
C LEU A 20 3.24 8.65 -7.45
N GLN A 21 4.36 8.10 -6.98
CA GLN A 21 4.36 7.16 -5.87
C GLN A 21 3.75 7.77 -4.60
N CYS A 22 4.04 9.04 -4.29
CA CYS A 22 3.41 9.72 -3.14
C CYS A 22 1.89 9.79 -3.27
N ILE A 23 1.37 10.18 -4.45
CA ILE A 23 -0.08 10.27 -4.69
C ILE A 23 -0.74 8.89 -4.66
N LEU A 24 -0.06 7.87 -5.20
CA LEU A 24 -0.54 6.49 -5.10
C LEU A 24 -0.72 6.08 -3.65
N ARG A 25 0.23 6.41 -2.76
CA ARG A 25 0.12 6.07 -1.33
C ARG A 25 -0.97 6.87 -0.63
N PHE A 26 -1.10 8.16 -0.97
CA PHE A 26 -2.18 9.01 -0.46
C PHE A 26 -3.57 8.43 -0.79
N LEU A 27 -3.80 8.04 -2.04
CA LEU A 27 -5.07 7.46 -2.47
C LEU A 27 -5.26 6.03 -1.93
N GLN A 28 -4.21 5.21 -1.90
CA GLN A 28 -4.25 3.85 -1.36
C GLN A 28 -4.59 3.85 0.13
N ALA A 29 -4.00 4.74 0.93
CA ALA A 29 -4.29 4.87 2.35
C ALA A 29 -5.80 5.06 2.62
N GLN A 30 -6.51 5.73 1.71
CA GLN A 30 -7.95 5.98 1.79
C GLN A 30 -8.80 4.88 1.14
N ASN A 31 -8.19 3.78 0.69
CA ASN A 31 -8.81 2.73 -0.15
C ASN A 31 -9.37 3.23 -1.50
N ILE A 32 -8.92 4.39 -1.99
CA ILE A 32 -9.32 4.95 -3.29
C ILE A 32 -8.46 4.33 -4.39
N VAL A 33 -8.73 3.07 -4.72
CA VAL A 33 -7.92 2.27 -5.64
C VAL A 33 -8.40 2.26 -7.10
N LEU A 34 -9.68 2.54 -7.34
CA LEU A 34 -10.27 2.49 -8.67
C LEU A 34 -9.69 3.55 -9.63
N PRO A 35 -9.54 4.84 -9.24
CA PRO A 35 -8.90 5.85 -10.09
C PRO A 35 -7.45 5.50 -10.41
N ILE A 36 -6.74 4.89 -9.45
CA ILE A 36 -5.37 4.40 -9.64
C ILE A 36 -5.34 3.34 -10.75
N MET A 37 -6.25 2.35 -10.70
CA MET A 37 -6.37 1.30 -11.70
C MET A 37 -6.70 1.84 -13.09
N LEU A 38 -7.71 2.70 -13.19
CA LEU A 38 -8.16 3.24 -14.48
C LEU A 38 -7.09 4.15 -15.12
N SER A 39 -6.48 5.03 -14.34
CA SER A 39 -5.44 5.95 -14.83
C SER A 39 -4.17 5.21 -15.27
N SER A 40 -3.71 4.23 -14.49
CA SER A 40 -2.56 3.40 -14.86
C SER A 40 -2.83 2.54 -16.11
N GLY A 41 -4.02 1.94 -16.22
CA GLY A 41 -4.43 1.20 -17.42
C GLY A 41 -4.49 2.09 -18.67
N LEU A 42 -5.14 3.26 -18.59
CA LEU A 42 -5.19 4.23 -19.67
C LEU A 42 -3.78 4.71 -20.07
N THR A 43 -2.93 4.98 -19.09
CA THR A 43 -1.54 5.37 -19.32
C THR A 43 -0.77 4.29 -20.07
N ALA A 44 -0.91 3.01 -19.70
CA ALA A 44 -0.25 1.90 -20.38
C ALA A 44 -0.73 1.75 -21.84
N LEU A 45 -2.03 1.95 -22.11
CA LEU A 45 -2.57 1.92 -23.46
C LEU A 45 -2.03 3.06 -24.32
N LEU A 46 -2.03 4.29 -23.80
CA LEU A 46 -1.48 5.46 -24.50
C LEU A 46 0.04 5.39 -24.65
N HIS A 47 0.73 4.72 -23.73
CA HIS A 47 2.16 4.50 -23.82
C HIS A 47 2.54 3.69 -25.06
N LEU A 48 1.71 2.74 -25.51
CA LEU A 48 1.95 2.01 -26.75
C LEU A 48 2.05 2.95 -27.96
N LEU A 49 1.08 3.88 -28.06
CA LEU A 49 1.06 4.89 -29.11
C LEU A 49 2.23 5.86 -28.97
N GLY A 50 2.50 6.34 -27.75
CA GLY A 50 3.62 7.23 -27.45
C GLY A 50 4.97 6.61 -27.85
N CYS A 51 5.21 5.37 -27.46
CA CYS A 51 6.40 4.60 -27.85
C CYS A 51 6.53 4.52 -29.37
N TRP A 52 5.46 4.20 -30.08
CA TRP A 52 5.49 4.14 -31.54
C TRP A 52 5.82 5.48 -32.19
N VAL A 53 5.15 6.57 -31.78
CA VAL A 53 5.38 7.91 -32.32
C VAL A 53 6.80 8.39 -32.01
N PHE A 54 7.20 8.40 -30.74
CA PHE A 54 8.49 8.94 -30.35
C PHE A 54 9.65 8.09 -30.86
N THR A 55 9.50 6.77 -30.90
CA THR A 55 10.59 5.88 -31.34
C THR A 55 10.77 5.91 -32.86
N TYR A 56 9.68 5.86 -33.64
CA TYR A 56 9.77 5.68 -35.09
C TYR A 56 9.45 6.90 -35.95
N LYS A 57 8.60 7.82 -35.47
CA LYS A 57 8.12 8.95 -36.29
C LYS A 57 8.90 10.25 -36.07
N THR A 58 9.47 10.45 -34.90
CA THR A 58 10.16 11.72 -34.55
C THR A 58 11.67 11.72 -34.84
N GLY A 59 12.23 10.61 -35.30
CA GLY A 59 13.69 10.45 -35.49
C GLY A 59 14.51 10.29 -34.20
N LEU A 60 13.87 10.27 -33.01
CA LEU A 60 14.55 10.10 -31.73
C LEU A 60 15.08 8.68 -31.48
N GLY A 61 14.57 7.67 -32.21
CA GLY A 61 14.97 6.28 -32.07
C GLY A 61 14.81 5.80 -30.63
N TYR A 62 15.84 5.11 -30.09
CA TYR A 62 15.82 4.58 -28.73
C TYR A 62 15.66 5.64 -27.62
N LYS A 63 16.03 6.90 -27.89
CA LYS A 63 15.79 8.01 -26.94
C LYS A 63 14.29 8.32 -26.84
N GLY A 64 13.55 8.10 -27.93
CA GLY A 64 12.10 8.25 -27.98
C GLY A 64 11.37 7.30 -27.03
N ALA A 65 11.87 6.07 -26.85
CA ALA A 65 11.35 5.14 -25.85
C ALA A 65 11.52 5.67 -24.41
N ALA A 66 12.72 6.17 -24.05
CA ALA A 66 12.95 6.79 -22.74
C ALA A 66 12.06 8.03 -22.51
N LEU A 67 11.89 8.86 -23.54
CA LEU A 67 10.97 10.01 -23.49
C LEU A 67 9.52 9.56 -23.29
N SER A 68 9.10 8.48 -23.94
CA SER A 68 7.75 7.92 -23.82
C SER A 68 7.44 7.51 -22.39
N VAL A 69 8.40 6.89 -21.68
CA VAL A 69 8.25 6.56 -20.24
C VAL A 69 8.02 7.84 -19.43
N SER A 70 8.82 8.87 -19.67
CA SER A 70 8.70 10.15 -18.97
C SER A 70 7.33 10.79 -19.20
N VAL A 71 6.87 10.86 -20.45
CA VAL A 71 5.56 11.41 -20.81
C VAL A 71 4.44 10.61 -20.16
N SER A 72 4.51 9.27 -20.17
CA SER A 72 3.50 8.42 -19.55
C SER A 72 3.40 8.62 -18.03
N TYR A 73 4.52 8.73 -17.32
CA TYR A 73 4.49 8.98 -15.87
C TYR A 73 3.99 10.38 -15.53
N TRP A 74 4.38 11.41 -16.29
CA TRP A 74 3.82 12.76 -16.12
C TRP A 74 2.32 12.80 -16.42
N PHE A 75 1.88 12.16 -17.50
CA PHE A 75 0.47 12.07 -17.84
C PHE A 75 -0.34 11.42 -16.71
N ASN A 76 0.13 10.29 -16.20
CA ASN A 76 -0.57 9.60 -15.12
C ASN A 76 -0.60 10.40 -13.82
N LEU A 77 0.53 11.04 -13.49
CA LEU A 77 0.64 11.97 -12.36
C LEU A 77 -0.38 13.09 -12.46
N LEU A 78 -0.48 13.74 -13.63
CA LEU A 78 -1.43 14.83 -13.86
C LEU A 78 -2.87 14.36 -13.75
N LEU A 79 -3.22 13.19 -14.33
CA LEU A 79 -4.56 12.62 -14.19
C LEU A 79 -4.95 12.38 -12.71
N LEU A 80 -4.04 11.81 -11.92
CA LEU A 80 -4.29 11.55 -10.51
C LEU A 80 -4.29 12.83 -9.68
N LEU A 81 -3.47 13.83 -10.00
CA LEU A 81 -3.54 15.16 -9.37
C LEU A 81 -4.89 15.84 -9.64
N LEU A 82 -5.38 15.79 -10.88
CA LEU A 82 -6.71 16.30 -11.21
C LEU A 82 -7.78 15.57 -10.40
N TYR A 83 -7.68 14.25 -10.26
CA TYR A 83 -8.61 13.49 -9.41
C TYR A 83 -8.53 13.94 -7.94
N VAL A 84 -7.34 14.07 -7.36
CA VAL A 84 -7.17 14.50 -5.97
C VAL A 84 -7.73 15.91 -5.73
N CYS A 85 -7.48 16.84 -6.66
CA CYS A 85 -7.90 18.24 -6.50
C CYS A 85 -9.41 18.45 -6.69
N TYR A 86 -10.08 17.65 -7.53
CA TYR A 86 -11.48 17.92 -7.93
C TYR A 86 -12.47 16.84 -7.47
N SER A 87 -12.03 15.65 -7.08
CA SER A 87 -12.93 14.59 -6.64
C SER A 87 -13.52 14.91 -5.26
N HIS A 88 -14.82 14.62 -5.11
CA HIS A 88 -15.48 14.71 -3.81
C HIS A 88 -14.86 13.75 -2.77
N SER A 89 -14.32 12.61 -3.21
CA SER A 89 -13.74 11.60 -2.33
C SER A 89 -12.49 12.07 -1.58
N CYS A 90 -11.73 13.02 -2.13
CA CYS A 90 -10.50 13.54 -1.52
C CYS A 90 -10.72 14.87 -0.78
N LYS A 91 -11.95 15.42 -0.79
CA LYS A 91 -12.23 16.79 -0.32
C LYS A 91 -11.89 17.01 1.15
N GLU A 92 -12.08 15.98 1.98
CA GLU A 92 -11.81 16.04 3.42
C GLU A 92 -10.32 15.87 3.74
N THR A 93 -9.57 15.16 2.88
CA THR A 93 -8.15 14.79 3.11
C THR A 93 -7.15 15.68 2.36
N TRP A 94 -7.60 16.39 1.33
CA TRP A 94 -6.77 17.29 0.53
C TRP A 94 -7.15 18.74 0.81
N THR A 95 -6.35 19.41 1.65
CA THR A 95 -6.55 20.81 2.05
C THR A 95 -5.73 21.80 1.22
N GLY A 96 -4.98 21.30 0.23
CA GLY A 96 -4.09 22.10 -0.62
C GLY A 96 -2.65 22.11 -0.14
N PHE A 97 -1.80 22.90 -0.81
CA PHE A 97 -0.40 23.02 -0.44
C PHE A 97 -0.23 23.90 0.78
N SER A 98 0.49 23.41 1.78
CA SER A 98 0.86 24.21 2.93
C SER A 98 2.30 23.98 3.41
N ARG A 99 2.83 24.93 4.17
CA ARG A 99 4.16 24.82 4.80
C ARG A 99 4.19 23.76 5.90
N GLU A 100 3.04 23.41 6.49
CA GLU A 100 2.94 22.29 7.42
C GLU A 100 3.41 20.96 6.78
N ALA A 101 3.41 20.82 5.45
CA ALA A 101 3.96 19.63 4.78
C ALA A 101 5.47 19.41 5.02
N PHE A 102 6.19 20.44 5.44
CA PHE A 102 7.61 20.34 5.83
C PHE A 102 7.80 20.05 7.33
N SER A 103 6.73 20.06 8.12
CA SER A 103 6.77 19.58 9.50
C SER A 103 6.85 18.04 9.53
N GLY A 104 7.51 17.46 10.53
CA GLY A 104 7.60 16.00 10.66
C GLY A 104 8.52 15.29 9.65
N LEU A 105 9.31 16.01 8.82
CA LEU A 105 10.19 15.39 7.83
C LEU A 105 11.19 14.40 8.44
N LEU A 106 11.69 14.67 9.65
CA LEU A 106 12.54 13.73 10.38
C LEU A 106 11.80 12.46 10.80
N GLY A 107 10.51 12.56 11.16
CA GLY A 107 9.64 11.41 11.43
C GLY A 107 9.46 10.56 10.17
N PHE A 108 9.15 11.21 9.04
CA PHE A 108 9.09 10.58 7.73
C PHE A 108 10.40 9.85 7.39
N LEU A 109 11.56 10.51 7.47
CA LEU A 109 12.86 9.91 7.13
C LEU A 109 13.24 8.76 8.07
N LYS A 110 12.86 8.82 9.36
CA LYS A 110 13.10 7.72 10.33
C LYS A 110 12.37 6.43 9.96
N LEU A 111 11.27 6.51 9.20
CA LEU A 111 10.55 5.35 8.63
C LEU A 111 10.98 5.06 7.19
N GLY A 112 11.20 6.11 6.39
CA GLY A 112 11.58 6.07 4.98
C GLY A 112 12.92 5.39 4.76
N ILE A 113 13.97 5.84 5.45
CA ILE A 113 15.32 5.28 5.25
C ILE A 113 15.36 3.77 5.52
N PRO A 114 14.84 3.24 6.64
CA PRO A 114 14.76 1.79 6.83
C PRO A 114 13.90 1.08 5.79
N SER A 115 12.78 1.67 5.34
CA SER A 115 11.95 1.11 4.26
C SER A 115 12.74 0.98 2.96
N THR A 116 13.53 2.01 2.61
CA THR A 116 14.43 2.01 1.46
C THR A 116 15.45 0.88 1.57
N PHE A 117 16.17 0.77 2.69
CA PHE A 117 17.13 -0.31 2.86
C PHE A 117 16.49 -1.69 2.80
N MET A 118 15.33 -1.87 3.44
CA MET A 118 14.61 -3.14 3.47
C MET A 118 14.40 -3.71 2.06
N VAL A 119 14.03 -2.87 1.09
CA VAL A 119 13.74 -3.34 -0.27
C VAL A 119 14.92 -3.16 -1.23
N CYS A 120 15.78 -2.16 -1.07
CA CYS A 120 17.03 -2.05 -1.83
C CYS A 120 17.93 -3.28 -1.58
N LEU A 121 18.03 -3.75 -0.34
CA LEU A 121 18.79 -4.96 -0.01
C LEU A 121 18.25 -6.19 -0.73
N GLN A 122 16.93 -6.30 -0.91
CA GLN A 122 16.30 -7.37 -1.70
C GLN A 122 16.63 -7.25 -3.19
N ASN A 123 16.53 -6.05 -3.77
CA ASN A 123 16.78 -5.88 -5.20
C ASN A 123 18.25 -6.05 -5.55
N TRP A 124 19.16 -5.44 -4.77
CA TRP A 124 20.60 -5.55 -5.01
C TRP A 124 21.13 -6.96 -4.85
N GLN A 125 20.47 -7.79 -4.04
CA GLN A 125 20.78 -9.21 -3.96
C GLN A 125 20.65 -9.88 -5.33
N PHE A 126 19.55 -9.63 -6.06
CA PHE A 126 19.38 -10.22 -7.39
C PHE A 126 20.45 -9.74 -8.38
N GLU A 127 20.86 -8.47 -8.32
CA GLU A 127 21.96 -7.95 -9.14
C GLU A 127 23.29 -8.65 -8.80
N LEU A 128 23.57 -8.87 -7.51
CA LEU A 128 24.75 -9.62 -7.07
C LEU A 128 24.71 -11.07 -7.57
N LEU A 129 23.56 -11.74 -7.48
CA LEU A 129 23.43 -13.10 -7.98
C LEU A 129 23.59 -13.19 -9.51
N LEU A 130 23.13 -12.17 -10.25
CA LEU A 130 23.37 -12.06 -11.69
C LEU A 130 24.87 -11.90 -12.00
N LEU A 131 25.56 -11.01 -11.28
CA LEU A 131 27.01 -10.83 -11.41
C LEU A 131 27.77 -12.13 -11.10
N LEU A 132 27.40 -12.82 -10.01
CA LEU A 132 27.98 -14.12 -9.64
C LEU A 132 27.80 -15.16 -10.74
N SER A 133 26.68 -15.16 -11.45
CA SER A 133 26.46 -16.12 -12.55
C SER A 133 27.46 -15.97 -13.69
N GLY A 134 27.99 -14.76 -13.92
CA GLY A 134 29.04 -14.49 -14.91
C GLY A 134 30.43 -15.00 -14.54
N PHE A 135 30.64 -15.41 -13.29
CA PHE A 135 31.89 -16.03 -12.83
C PHE A 135 31.81 -17.57 -12.79
N LEU A 136 30.65 -18.16 -13.12
CA LEU A 136 30.49 -19.61 -13.20
C LEU A 136 31.11 -20.19 -14.48
N SER A 137 31.33 -21.51 -14.48
CA SER A 137 31.75 -22.23 -15.69
C SER A 137 30.69 -22.13 -16.79
N ASN A 138 31.12 -21.82 -18.02
CA ASN A 138 30.26 -21.45 -19.15
C ASN A 138 29.43 -20.18 -18.85
N PRO A 139 30.10 -19.01 -18.73
CA PRO A 139 29.48 -17.78 -18.26
C PRO A 139 28.37 -17.28 -19.19
N ASP A 140 28.47 -17.51 -20.50
CA ASP A 140 27.43 -17.12 -21.47
C ASP A 140 26.11 -17.85 -21.20
N LEU A 141 26.17 -19.16 -20.99
CA LEU A 141 24.98 -19.97 -20.67
C LEU A 141 24.44 -19.64 -19.27
N GLN A 142 25.31 -19.55 -18.26
CA GLN A 142 24.88 -19.31 -16.87
C GLN A 142 24.27 -17.92 -16.70
N THR A 143 24.89 -16.88 -17.27
CA THR A 143 24.36 -15.52 -17.21
C THR A 143 23.02 -15.41 -17.94
N SER A 144 22.90 -16.04 -19.11
CA SER A 144 21.64 -16.10 -19.85
C SER A 144 20.54 -16.80 -19.04
N LEU A 145 20.87 -17.95 -18.44
CA LEU A 145 19.94 -18.71 -17.61
C LEU A 145 19.48 -17.92 -16.39
N MET A 146 20.40 -17.20 -15.74
CA MET A 146 20.11 -16.37 -14.58
C MET A 146 19.20 -15.20 -14.95
N SER A 147 19.52 -14.48 -16.02
CA SER A 147 18.73 -13.36 -16.53
C SER A 147 17.31 -13.78 -16.92
N ILE A 148 17.15 -14.89 -17.67
CA ILE A 148 15.83 -15.41 -18.03
C ILE A 148 15.02 -15.79 -16.78
N SER A 149 15.66 -16.44 -15.80
CA SER A 149 15.02 -16.84 -14.55
C SER A 149 14.58 -15.62 -13.72
N GLN A 150 15.42 -14.59 -13.62
CA GLN A 150 15.12 -13.35 -12.90
C GLN A 150 14.01 -12.54 -13.57
N ASN A 151 13.99 -12.47 -14.90
CA ASN A 151 12.91 -11.83 -15.64
C ASN A 151 11.58 -12.55 -15.41
N THR A 152 11.60 -13.89 -15.43
CA THR A 152 10.41 -14.70 -15.13
C THR A 152 9.92 -14.45 -13.71
N SER A 153 10.83 -14.44 -12.73
CA SER A 153 10.53 -14.14 -11.32
C SER A 153 9.97 -12.74 -11.13
N SER A 154 10.56 -11.74 -11.79
CA SER A 154 10.10 -10.34 -11.72
C SER A 154 8.69 -10.17 -12.25
N LEU A 155 8.35 -10.88 -13.33
CA LEU A 155 7.01 -10.87 -13.93
C LEU A 155 5.94 -11.35 -12.95
N VAL A 156 6.20 -12.48 -12.27
CA VAL A 156 5.23 -13.05 -11.32
C VAL A 156 5.22 -12.31 -9.99
N TYR A 157 6.35 -11.75 -9.55
CA TYR A 157 6.51 -11.00 -8.29
C TYR A 157 5.62 -9.73 -8.19
N VAL A 158 5.19 -9.17 -9.32
CA VAL A 158 4.27 -8.02 -9.33
C VAL A 158 2.95 -8.33 -8.60
N ILE A 159 2.49 -9.58 -8.66
CA ILE A 159 1.24 -10.03 -8.05
C ILE A 159 1.31 -10.00 -6.51
N PRO A 160 2.28 -10.66 -5.84
CA PRO A 160 2.44 -10.56 -4.38
C PRO A 160 2.81 -9.14 -3.94
N LEU A 161 3.54 -8.37 -4.74
CA LEU A 161 3.82 -6.96 -4.43
C LEU A 161 2.55 -6.12 -4.31
N GLY A 162 1.55 -6.36 -5.16
CA GLY A 162 0.22 -5.72 -5.05
C GLY A 162 -0.50 -6.07 -3.75
N VAL A 163 -0.45 -7.35 -3.33
CA VAL A 163 -0.98 -7.80 -2.02
C VAL A 163 -0.24 -7.14 -0.87
N SER A 164 1.09 -7.03 -0.99
CA SER A 164 1.97 -6.39 -0.02
C SER A 164 1.59 -4.93 0.25
N ALA A 165 1.28 -4.17 -0.80
CA ALA A 165 0.78 -2.80 -0.66
C ALA A 165 -0.59 -2.78 0.04
N ALA A 166 -1.51 -3.65 -0.36
CA ALA A 166 -2.85 -3.72 0.22
C ALA A 166 -2.83 -4.08 1.72
N ILE A 167 -2.02 -5.07 2.14
CA ILE A 167 -1.91 -5.43 3.56
C ILE A 167 -1.22 -4.33 4.38
N SER A 168 -0.23 -3.65 3.82
CA SER A 168 0.44 -2.50 4.47
C SER A 168 -0.57 -1.43 4.82
N THR A 169 -1.38 -1.01 3.85
CA THR A 169 -2.50 -0.06 4.02
C THR A 169 -3.55 -0.55 5.02
N ARG A 170 -4.01 -1.80 4.90
CA ARG A 170 -5.05 -2.33 5.79
C ARG A 170 -4.57 -2.36 7.23
N VAL A 171 -3.37 -2.90 7.48
CA VAL A 171 -2.81 -2.97 8.84
C VAL A 171 -2.59 -1.56 9.41
N SER A 172 -2.08 -0.60 8.63
CA SER A 172 -1.92 0.77 9.12
C SER A 172 -3.27 1.41 9.47
N ASN A 173 -4.27 1.31 8.60
CA ASN A 173 -5.61 1.87 8.88
C ASN A 173 -6.27 1.24 10.12
N GLU A 174 -6.20 -0.08 10.27
CA GLU A 174 -6.80 -0.77 11.42
C GLU A 174 -6.08 -0.43 12.72
N LEU A 175 -4.74 -0.31 12.69
CA LEU A 175 -3.98 0.13 13.86
C LEU A 175 -4.28 1.58 14.23
N GLY A 176 -4.36 2.48 13.24
CA GLY A 176 -4.74 3.88 13.46
C GLY A 176 -6.20 4.07 13.85
N SER A 177 -7.09 3.10 13.61
CA SER A 177 -8.49 3.21 14.08
C SER A 177 -8.72 2.60 15.46
N GLY A 178 -7.66 2.17 16.15
CA GLY A 178 -7.82 1.52 17.44
C GLY A 178 -8.21 0.04 17.38
N ASN A 179 -8.14 -0.63 16.22
CA ASN A 179 -8.73 -1.95 15.96
C ASN A 179 -7.69 -3.08 15.73
N PRO A 180 -6.98 -3.55 16.77
CA PRO A 180 -5.92 -4.56 16.64
C PRO A 180 -6.44 -5.93 16.16
N LYS A 181 -7.70 -6.27 16.46
CA LYS A 181 -8.33 -7.52 15.99
C LYS A 181 -8.54 -7.53 14.47
N ALA A 182 -8.96 -6.41 13.91
CA ALA A 182 -9.14 -6.27 12.47
C ALA A 182 -7.79 -6.27 11.74
N ALA A 183 -6.76 -5.64 12.33
CA ALA A 183 -5.39 -5.72 11.82
C ALA A 183 -4.88 -7.18 11.73
N LYS A 184 -5.08 -7.98 12.80
CA LYS A 184 -4.76 -9.42 12.80
C LYS A 184 -5.51 -10.18 11.70
N LEU A 185 -6.82 -9.92 11.57
CA LEU A 185 -7.64 -10.56 10.56
C LEU A 185 -7.16 -10.23 9.15
N ALA A 186 -6.78 -8.98 8.88
CA ALA A 186 -6.23 -8.57 7.59
C ALA A 186 -4.98 -9.37 7.23
N VAL A 187 -4.06 -9.58 8.18
CA VAL A 187 -2.85 -10.39 7.95
C VAL A 187 -3.21 -11.84 7.62
N PHE A 188 -4.17 -12.43 8.33
CA PHE A 188 -4.63 -13.80 8.07
C PHE A 188 -5.25 -13.95 6.68
N VAL A 189 -6.12 -13.00 6.28
CA VAL A 189 -6.76 -12.99 4.96
C VAL A 189 -5.73 -12.81 3.85
N ALA A 190 -4.77 -11.90 4.02
CA ALA A 190 -3.69 -11.68 3.05
C ALA A 190 -2.79 -12.91 2.91
N SER A 191 -2.45 -13.57 4.03
CA SER A 191 -1.65 -14.81 4.02
C SER A 191 -2.39 -15.94 3.30
N SER A 192 -3.69 -16.11 3.56
CA SER A 192 -4.51 -17.11 2.86
C SER A 192 -4.61 -16.82 1.36
N THR A 193 -4.72 -15.53 1.00
CA THR A 193 -4.77 -15.08 -0.40
C THR A 193 -3.48 -15.41 -1.13
N ILE A 194 -2.32 -15.22 -0.49
CA ILE A 194 -1.03 -15.46 -1.15
C ILE A 194 -0.69 -16.95 -1.27
N VAL A 195 -1.17 -17.80 -0.35
CA VAL A 195 -1.09 -19.25 -0.52
C VAL A 195 -1.83 -19.69 -1.77
N ALA A 196 -3.08 -19.24 -1.95
CA ALA A 196 -3.87 -19.60 -3.12
C ALA A 196 -3.23 -19.07 -4.41
N GLU A 197 -2.76 -17.82 -4.40
CA GLU A 197 -2.07 -17.21 -5.54
C GLU A 197 -0.77 -17.94 -5.90
N GLY A 198 0.11 -18.20 -4.92
CA GLY A 198 1.38 -18.86 -5.13
C GLY A 198 1.22 -20.29 -5.67
N LEU A 199 0.20 -21.03 -5.23
CA LEU A 199 -0.14 -22.34 -5.78
C LEU A 199 -0.59 -22.24 -7.25
N VAL A 200 -1.46 -21.29 -7.58
CA VAL A 200 -1.95 -21.10 -8.95
C VAL A 200 -0.79 -20.71 -9.88
N VAL A 201 0.00 -19.71 -9.49
CA VAL A 201 1.14 -19.24 -10.31
C VAL A 201 2.22 -20.32 -10.41
N GLY A 202 2.51 -21.03 -9.33
CA GLY A 202 3.46 -22.15 -9.35
C GLY A 202 3.03 -23.27 -10.31
N LEU A 203 1.74 -23.63 -10.31
CA LEU A 203 1.18 -24.60 -11.26
C LEU A 203 1.31 -24.13 -12.71
N VAL A 204 1.02 -22.86 -12.98
CA VAL A 204 1.17 -22.26 -14.32
C VAL A 204 2.64 -22.31 -14.76
N LEU A 205 3.58 -21.83 -13.94
CA LEU A 205 5.01 -21.82 -14.27
C LEU A 205 5.54 -23.23 -14.56
N ILE A 206 5.15 -24.22 -13.76
CA ILE A 206 5.58 -25.62 -13.95
C ILE A 206 4.95 -26.23 -15.20
N SER A 207 3.67 -25.95 -15.48
CA SER A 207 2.95 -26.49 -16.65
C SER A 207 3.50 -25.92 -17.97
N PHE A 208 3.79 -24.61 -17.99
CA PHE A 208 4.27 -23.92 -19.18
C PHE A 208 5.81 -23.97 -19.37
N ARG A 209 6.55 -24.65 -18.47
CA ARG A 209 8.02 -24.61 -18.43
C ARG A 209 8.75 -24.92 -19.74
N LYS A 210 8.19 -25.81 -20.57
CA LYS A 210 8.80 -26.20 -21.86
C LYS A 210 8.59 -25.11 -22.91
N ILE A 211 7.35 -24.63 -23.03
CA ILE A 211 6.97 -23.55 -23.95
C ILE A 211 7.73 -22.27 -23.58
N TRP A 212 7.87 -21.98 -22.28
CA TRP A 212 8.57 -20.80 -21.80
C TRP A 212 10.03 -20.74 -22.26
N GLY A 213 10.75 -21.86 -22.23
CA GLY A 213 12.13 -21.94 -22.75
C GLY A 213 12.24 -21.60 -24.24
N GLN A 214 11.25 -22.02 -25.04
CA GLN A 214 11.19 -21.78 -26.48
C GLN A 214 10.92 -20.32 -26.83
N ILE A 215 10.23 -19.59 -25.95
CA ILE A 215 9.99 -18.14 -26.12
C ILE A 215 11.31 -17.35 -26.04
N TYR A 216 12.26 -17.80 -25.22
CA TYR A 216 13.51 -17.07 -24.98
C TYR A 216 14.67 -17.46 -25.89
N SER A 217 14.77 -18.71 -26.35
CA SER A 217 15.87 -19.16 -27.20
C SER A 217 15.49 -20.31 -28.11
N GLN A 218 16.08 -20.33 -29.31
CA GLN A 218 16.00 -21.43 -30.27
C GLN A 218 17.07 -22.52 -30.02
N GLU A 219 17.99 -22.29 -29.08
CA GLU A 219 19.02 -23.26 -28.72
C GLU A 219 18.46 -24.29 -27.73
N SER A 220 18.48 -25.57 -28.12
CA SER A 220 17.95 -26.67 -27.29
C SER A 220 18.62 -26.77 -25.91
N GLN A 221 19.89 -26.36 -25.79
CA GLN A 221 20.60 -26.33 -24.51
C GLN A 221 20.00 -25.30 -23.55
N VAL A 222 19.70 -24.10 -24.02
CA VAL A 222 19.09 -23.02 -23.23
C VAL A 222 17.65 -23.36 -22.87
N GLU A 223 16.87 -23.86 -23.84
CA GLU A 223 15.48 -24.29 -23.62
C GLU A 223 15.37 -25.31 -22.47
N LYS A 224 16.16 -26.38 -22.52
CA LYS A 224 16.17 -27.42 -21.48
C LYS A 224 16.65 -26.88 -20.14
N ALA A 225 17.66 -26.00 -20.15
CA ALA A 225 18.18 -25.39 -18.93
C ALA A 225 17.11 -24.52 -18.25
N VAL A 226 16.44 -23.64 -19.00
CA VAL A 226 15.35 -22.77 -18.52
C VAL A 226 14.18 -23.59 -17.99
N ALA A 227 13.74 -24.62 -18.73
CA ALA A 227 12.68 -25.51 -18.27
C ALA A 227 13.04 -26.21 -16.95
N SER A 228 14.32 -26.52 -16.72
CA SER A 228 14.81 -27.11 -15.47
C SER A 228 14.90 -26.13 -14.29
N MET A 229 14.87 -24.83 -14.56
CA MET A 229 14.84 -23.78 -13.52
C MET A 229 13.43 -23.49 -13.02
N MET A 230 12.39 -23.70 -13.83
CA MET A 230 11.01 -23.33 -13.49
C MET A 230 10.49 -23.86 -12.14
N PRO A 231 10.77 -25.11 -11.73
CA PRO A 231 10.36 -25.57 -10.40
C PRO A 231 10.99 -24.77 -9.27
N TRP A 232 12.25 -24.34 -9.42
CA TRP A 232 12.95 -23.52 -8.42
C TRP A 232 12.40 -22.10 -8.37
N ILE A 233 12.08 -21.51 -9.53
CA ILE A 233 11.44 -20.18 -9.61
C ILE A 233 10.04 -20.24 -9.01
N ALA A 234 9.25 -21.27 -9.30
CA ALA A 234 7.93 -21.47 -8.72
C ALA A 234 8.00 -21.62 -7.20
N LEU A 235 8.99 -22.35 -6.68
CA LEU A 235 9.22 -22.49 -5.25
C LEU A 235 9.64 -21.15 -4.61
N SER A 236 10.54 -20.41 -5.24
CA SER A 236 10.92 -19.06 -4.79
C SER A 236 9.70 -18.15 -4.74
N HIS A 237 8.89 -18.10 -5.80
CA HIS A 237 7.69 -17.26 -5.88
C HIS A 237 6.71 -17.54 -4.74
N PHE A 238 6.51 -18.81 -4.40
CA PHE A 238 5.63 -19.19 -3.30
C PHE A 238 6.11 -18.59 -1.96
N PHE A 239 7.41 -18.67 -1.65
CA PHE A 239 7.97 -18.07 -0.45
C PHE A 239 8.01 -16.53 -0.54
N ASP A 240 8.40 -15.97 -1.68
CA ASP A 240 8.38 -14.52 -1.94
C ASP A 240 6.99 -13.92 -1.71
N GLY A 241 5.93 -14.70 -1.98
CA GLY A 241 4.56 -14.34 -1.64
C GLY A 241 4.34 -14.12 -0.14
N PHE A 242 4.77 -15.06 0.70
CA PHE A 242 4.71 -14.92 2.16
C PHE A 242 5.55 -13.74 2.64
N GLN A 243 6.78 -13.63 2.13
CA GLN A 243 7.68 -12.52 2.42
C GLN A 243 7.01 -11.17 2.14
N CYS A 244 6.33 -11.03 1.00
CA CYS A 244 5.59 -9.83 0.62
C CYS A 244 4.51 -9.47 1.64
N VAL A 245 3.71 -10.44 2.10
CA VAL A 245 2.65 -10.19 3.09
C VAL A 245 3.25 -9.76 4.43
N LEU A 246 4.31 -10.43 4.87
CA LEU A 246 4.96 -10.16 6.15
C LEU A 246 5.67 -8.80 6.17
N LEU A 247 6.41 -8.46 5.11
CA LEU A 247 7.05 -7.15 4.98
C LEU A 247 6.04 -6.02 4.79
N GLY A 248 4.91 -6.29 4.12
CA GLY A 248 3.78 -5.37 4.07
C GLY A 248 3.20 -5.11 5.46
N THR A 249 3.03 -6.17 6.26
CA THR A 249 2.57 -6.08 7.66
C THR A 249 3.54 -5.27 8.53
N ILE A 250 4.86 -5.53 8.43
CA ILE A 250 5.89 -4.78 9.16
C ILE A 250 5.86 -3.28 8.82
N ARG A 251 5.63 -2.94 7.54
CA ARG A 251 5.43 -1.56 7.10
C ARG A 251 4.15 -0.96 7.67
N GLY A 252 3.01 -1.65 7.59
CA GLY A 252 1.76 -1.18 8.20
C GLY A 252 1.88 -0.91 9.71
N CYS A 253 2.67 -1.70 10.43
CA CYS A 253 2.98 -1.49 11.86
C CYS A 253 3.98 -0.35 12.14
N GLY A 254 4.68 0.17 11.14
CA GLY A 254 5.76 1.16 11.32
C GLY A 254 7.02 0.56 11.99
N ARG A 255 7.36 -0.69 11.66
CA ARG A 255 8.50 -1.44 12.24
C ARG A 255 9.61 -1.74 11.22
N GLN A 256 9.79 -0.85 10.24
CA GLN A 256 10.65 -1.08 9.07
C GLN A 256 12.13 -1.29 9.42
N LYS A 257 12.62 -0.74 10.55
CA LYS A 257 13.97 -1.01 11.06
C LYS A 257 14.24 -2.50 11.28
N ILE A 258 13.27 -3.21 11.84
CA ILE A 258 13.38 -4.66 12.08
C ILE A 258 13.33 -5.38 10.73
N GLY A 259 12.40 -5.00 9.86
CA GLY A 259 12.33 -5.55 8.51
C GLY A 259 13.65 -5.41 7.73
N ALA A 260 14.27 -4.23 7.78
CA ALA A 260 15.55 -3.97 7.13
C ALA A 260 16.69 -4.84 7.69
N LEU A 261 16.77 -4.99 9.01
CA LEU A 261 17.77 -5.85 9.66
C LEU A 261 17.57 -7.33 9.26
N VAL A 262 16.32 -7.81 9.28
CA VAL A 262 16.00 -9.19 8.89
C VAL A 262 16.34 -9.41 7.41
N CYS A 263 16.05 -8.45 6.52
CA CYS A 263 16.47 -8.53 5.11
C CYS A 263 17.99 -8.64 4.99
N LEU A 264 18.73 -7.76 5.66
CA LEU A 264 20.19 -7.73 5.61
C LEU A 264 20.78 -9.08 6.03
N CYS A 265 20.40 -9.57 7.21
CA CYS A 265 20.93 -10.83 7.74
C CYS A 265 20.56 -12.01 6.86
N SER A 266 19.30 -12.10 6.42
CA SER A 266 18.83 -13.27 5.66
C SER A 266 19.47 -13.34 4.28
N TYR A 267 19.53 -12.24 3.53
CA TYR A 267 20.10 -12.25 2.19
C TYR A 267 21.63 -12.24 2.16
N TYR A 268 22.28 -11.45 3.03
CA TYR A 268 23.72 -11.23 2.93
C TYR A 268 24.54 -12.13 3.86
N ALA A 269 24.01 -12.50 5.03
CA ALA A 269 24.71 -13.42 5.94
C ALA A 269 24.37 -14.89 5.70
N VAL A 270 23.21 -15.20 5.10
CA VAL A 270 22.80 -16.58 4.78
C VAL A 270 22.73 -16.80 3.27
N GLY A 271 21.96 -15.98 2.55
CA GLY A 271 21.68 -16.14 1.12
C GLY A 271 22.92 -16.16 0.24
N ILE A 272 23.68 -15.07 0.22
CA ILE A 272 24.91 -14.95 -0.60
C ILE A 272 25.91 -16.07 -0.29
N PRO A 273 26.27 -16.35 0.98
CA PRO A 273 27.15 -17.47 1.30
C PRO A 273 26.62 -18.82 0.81
N ALA A 274 25.33 -19.10 0.99
CA ALA A 274 24.70 -20.33 0.51
C ALA A 274 24.71 -20.40 -1.03
N SER A 275 24.42 -19.31 -1.72
CA SER A 275 24.49 -19.22 -3.18
C SER A 275 25.91 -19.47 -3.69
N ILE A 276 26.93 -18.87 -3.06
CA ILE A 276 28.34 -19.09 -3.42
C ILE A 276 28.73 -20.55 -3.19
N LEU A 277 28.42 -21.10 -2.01
CA LEU A 277 28.71 -22.48 -1.66
C LEU A 277 28.09 -23.46 -2.66
N LEU A 278 26.78 -23.33 -2.93
CA LEU A 278 26.05 -24.25 -3.79
C LEU A 278 26.43 -24.05 -5.27
N GLY A 279 26.57 -22.80 -5.71
CA GLY A 279 26.86 -22.45 -7.10
C GLY A 279 28.28 -22.82 -7.52
N PHE A 280 29.27 -22.43 -6.71
CA PHE A 280 30.69 -22.56 -7.05
C PHE A 280 31.34 -23.80 -6.45
N VAL A 281 31.18 -24.03 -5.14
CA VAL A 281 31.90 -25.12 -4.43
C VAL A 281 31.27 -26.48 -4.70
N LEU A 282 29.93 -26.56 -4.70
CA LEU A 282 29.20 -27.79 -5.04
C LEU A 282 28.85 -27.91 -6.53
N HIS A 283 29.37 -26.99 -7.35
CA HIS A 283 29.26 -26.97 -8.81
C HIS A 283 27.80 -27.11 -9.33
N LYS A 284 26.83 -26.50 -8.64
CA LYS A 284 25.42 -26.50 -9.10
C LYS A 284 25.09 -25.33 -10.02
N GLY A 285 26.04 -24.43 -10.29
CA GLY A 285 25.85 -23.27 -11.17
C GLY A 285 24.67 -22.39 -10.72
N VAL A 286 23.89 -21.87 -11.68
CA VAL A 286 22.72 -21.02 -11.39
C VAL A 286 21.66 -21.72 -10.53
N LYS A 287 21.51 -23.05 -10.62
CA LYS A 287 20.61 -23.78 -9.70
C LYS A 287 21.05 -23.60 -8.25
N GLY A 288 22.35 -23.66 -7.99
CA GLY A 288 22.91 -23.40 -6.66
C GLY A 288 22.65 -21.97 -6.19
N LEU A 289 22.78 -20.99 -7.08
CA LEU A 289 22.48 -19.59 -6.76
C LEU A 289 21.02 -19.39 -6.33
N TRP A 290 20.08 -19.98 -7.06
CA TRP A 290 18.64 -19.93 -6.72
C TRP A 290 18.30 -20.67 -5.43
N ILE A 291 18.90 -21.83 -5.17
CA ILE A 291 18.70 -22.54 -3.91
C ILE A 291 19.19 -21.68 -2.73
N GLY A 292 20.35 -21.02 -2.86
CA GLY A 292 20.82 -20.09 -1.84
C GLY A 292 19.88 -18.90 -1.63
N ASN A 293 19.27 -18.37 -2.69
CA ASN A 293 18.22 -17.34 -2.58
C ASN A 293 16.99 -17.85 -1.83
N ILE A 294 16.52 -19.06 -2.14
CA ILE A 294 15.38 -19.68 -1.44
C ILE A 294 15.70 -19.89 0.04
N CYS A 295 16.93 -20.27 0.39
CA CYS A 295 17.37 -20.36 1.79
C CYS A 295 17.27 -18.99 2.50
N ALA A 296 17.65 -17.90 1.84
CA ALA A 296 17.52 -16.55 2.38
C ALA A 296 16.05 -16.19 2.65
N ILE A 297 15.19 -16.36 1.65
CA ILE A 297 13.76 -16.07 1.74
C ILE A 297 13.13 -16.90 2.86
N PHE A 298 13.45 -18.20 2.93
CA PHE A 298 12.92 -19.09 3.97
C PHE A 298 13.31 -18.65 5.39
N VAL A 299 14.58 -18.28 5.61
CA VAL A 299 15.04 -17.77 6.91
C VAL A 299 14.34 -16.45 7.25
N GLN A 300 14.21 -15.56 6.26
CA GLN A 300 13.49 -14.31 6.43
C GLN A 300 12.03 -14.54 6.83
N ASP A 301 11.31 -15.38 6.10
CA ASP A 301 9.91 -15.73 6.37
C ASP A 301 9.74 -16.31 7.77
N LEU A 302 10.59 -17.26 8.17
CA LEU A 302 10.53 -17.85 9.50
C LEU A 302 10.64 -16.77 10.59
N VAL A 303 11.64 -15.90 10.48
CA VAL A 303 11.87 -14.83 11.45
C VAL A 303 10.70 -13.84 11.47
N LEU A 304 10.21 -13.42 10.31
CA LEU A 304 9.10 -12.48 10.20
C LEU A 304 7.76 -13.08 10.67
N ILE A 305 7.51 -14.37 10.45
CA ILE A 305 6.35 -15.10 10.98
C ILE A 305 6.41 -15.11 12.50
N ILE A 306 7.56 -15.49 13.09
CA ILE A 306 7.75 -15.48 14.54
C ILE A 306 7.49 -14.06 15.09
N PHE A 307 8.07 -13.03 14.48
CA PHE A 307 7.83 -11.65 14.88
C PHE A 307 6.35 -11.25 14.78
N THR A 308 5.64 -11.69 13.74
CA THR A 308 4.23 -11.36 13.52
C THR A 308 3.33 -12.06 14.53
N ILE A 309 3.58 -13.34 14.83
CA ILE A 309 2.85 -14.11 15.85
C ILE A 309 3.09 -13.53 17.25
N LEU A 310 4.33 -13.18 17.58
CA LEU A 310 4.71 -12.60 18.88
C LEU A 310 4.39 -11.10 18.99
N THR A 311 3.84 -10.47 17.96
CA THR A 311 3.49 -9.06 18.02
C THR A 311 2.32 -8.87 18.98
N ASP A 312 2.52 -8.04 19.99
CA ASP A 312 1.43 -7.48 20.79
C ASP A 312 0.73 -6.39 19.97
N TRP A 313 -0.42 -6.74 19.41
CA TRP A 313 -1.20 -5.88 18.53
C TRP A 313 -1.87 -4.73 19.27
N GLU A 314 -2.27 -4.92 20.53
CA GLU A 314 -2.81 -3.84 21.37
C GLU A 314 -1.73 -2.76 21.56
N LYS A 315 -0.51 -3.20 21.89
CA LYS A 315 0.65 -2.29 22.00
C LYS A 315 1.01 -1.62 20.67
N GLN A 316 0.81 -2.27 19.53
CA GLN A 316 1.03 -1.63 18.22
C GLN A 316 0.02 -0.53 17.95
N THR A 317 -1.25 -0.74 18.31
CA THR A 317 -2.29 0.28 18.23
C THR A 317 -1.93 1.49 19.09
N THR A 318 -1.55 1.30 20.36
CA THR A 318 -1.11 2.40 21.22
C THR A 318 0.04 3.19 20.60
N LYS A 319 1.05 2.50 20.04
CA LYS A 319 2.18 3.13 19.36
C LYS A 319 1.81 3.87 18.08
N ALA A 320 0.80 3.40 17.34
CA ALA A 320 0.31 4.11 16.17
C ALA A 320 -0.27 5.47 16.59
N ASN A 321 -1.07 5.47 17.66
CA ASN A 321 -1.72 6.67 18.19
C ASN A 321 -0.70 7.66 18.77
N GLU A 322 0.31 7.17 19.50
CA GLU A 322 1.42 7.99 20.00
C GLU A 322 2.22 8.68 18.88
N ARG A 323 2.41 8.01 17.73
CA ARG A 323 3.11 8.61 16.58
C ARG A 323 2.34 9.79 16.02
N MET A 324 1.02 9.66 15.88
CA MET A 324 0.15 10.75 15.40
C MET A 324 0.13 11.94 16.36
N GLN A 325 0.08 11.68 17.66
CA GLN A 325 0.11 12.75 18.67
C GLN A 325 1.44 13.51 18.73
N ASN A 326 2.56 12.83 18.47
CA ASN A 326 3.89 13.45 18.51
C ASN A 326 4.21 14.25 17.24
N ASP A 327 3.68 13.86 16.07
CA ASP A 327 3.83 14.62 14.83
C ASP A 327 2.89 15.85 14.78
N GLY A 328 1.81 15.86 15.57
CA GLY A 328 0.88 16.99 15.69
C GLY A 328 1.23 18.07 16.73
N LYS A 329 2.33 17.91 17.49
CA LYS A 329 2.79 18.98 18.39
C LYS A 329 3.67 19.97 17.61
N PRO A 330 3.30 21.26 17.50
CA PRO A 330 4.33 22.26 17.19
C PRO A 330 5.43 22.10 18.25
N SER A 331 6.69 22.22 17.83
CA SER A 331 7.81 22.31 18.76
C SER A 331 7.46 23.38 19.79
N ASN A 332 7.20 22.97 21.03
CA ASN A 332 6.95 23.87 22.15
C ASN A 332 8.29 24.55 22.48
N THR A 333 8.65 25.54 21.68
CA THR A 333 9.76 26.45 21.98
C THR A 333 9.34 27.91 22.04
N ASP A 334 8.07 28.28 21.75
CA ASP A 334 7.69 29.71 21.73
C ASP A 334 6.35 30.08 22.38
N PHE A 335 5.72 29.20 23.18
CA PHE A 335 4.59 29.62 24.01
C PHE A 335 4.80 29.22 25.47
N PRO A 336 4.84 30.20 26.40
CA PRO A 336 4.94 29.90 27.82
C PRO A 336 3.67 29.19 28.31
N ASP A 337 3.90 28.24 29.21
CA ASP A 337 2.93 27.45 29.98
C ASP A 337 1.67 28.26 30.38
N PRO A 338 0.43 27.77 30.12
CA PRO A 338 -0.78 28.47 30.56
C PRO A 338 -0.93 28.50 32.09
N SER A 339 -0.03 27.85 32.84
CA SER A 339 0.02 27.91 34.30
C SER A 339 0.33 29.32 34.87
N TYR A 340 0.70 30.29 34.02
CA TYR A 340 1.06 31.66 34.44
C TYR A 340 -0.09 32.69 34.51
N TRP A 341 -1.35 32.33 34.24
CA TRP A 341 -2.48 33.27 34.33
C TRP A 341 -3.32 33.13 35.60
N ILE A 342 -2.68 32.88 36.74
CA ILE A 342 -3.32 32.97 38.06
C ILE A 342 -2.81 34.22 38.79
N CYS A 343 -3.65 35.26 38.70
CA CYS A 343 -3.91 36.37 39.64
C CYS A 343 -2.80 37.38 40.02
N GLU A 344 -3.10 38.68 39.77
CA GLU A 344 -3.10 39.81 40.74
C GLU A 344 -3.62 41.07 39.99
N GLY A 345 -4.82 41.61 40.29
CA GLY A 345 -5.07 42.74 41.23
C GLY A 345 -4.72 44.09 40.56
N GLU A 346 -5.51 45.16 40.43
CA GLU A 346 -6.63 45.76 41.16
C GLU A 346 -7.32 46.80 40.24
N GLY A 347 -8.61 47.11 40.48
CA GLY A 347 -9.26 48.28 39.88
C GLY A 347 -10.79 48.25 39.85
N ASP A 348 -11.40 48.59 40.98
CA ASP A 348 -12.77 49.13 41.13
C ASP A 348 -14.00 48.29 40.70
N LEU A 349 -14.69 47.71 41.68
CA LEU A 349 -15.95 48.30 42.19
C LEU A 349 -16.50 47.48 43.37
N LYS A 350 -16.70 48.23 44.46
CA LYS A 350 -17.35 47.84 45.71
C LYS A 350 -18.77 47.31 45.47
N ALA A 351 -19.18 46.27 46.21
CA ALA A 351 -20.24 46.35 47.23
C ALA A 351 -20.98 45.00 47.47
N VAL A 352 -20.89 44.56 48.73
CA VAL A 352 -22.06 44.17 49.55
C VAL A 352 -22.69 42.76 49.35
N SER A 353 -22.24 41.89 50.26
CA SER A 353 -23.07 41.11 51.21
C SER A 353 -23.51 39.67 50.91
N ARG A 354 -23.11 38.81 51.86
CA ARG A 354 -23.82 37.60 52.31
C ARG A 354 -25.12 37.99 53.02
N ARG A 355 -26.26 37.37 52.64
CA ARG A 355 -27.21 36.62 53.51
C ARG A 355 -28.67 36.65 53.00
N ARG A 356 -29.31 35.49 53.21
CA ARG A 356 -30.74 35.21 53.47
C ARG A 356 -31.71 35.10 52.30
N HIS A 357 -32.35 33.92 52.27
CA HIS A 357 -33.78 33.66 52.05
C HIS A 357 -34.60 34.84 51.51
N ARG A 358 -35.13 34.67 50.29
CA ARG A 358 -36.56 34.84 50.00
C ARG A 358 -36.92 34.37 48.59
N HIS A 359 -38.16 33.89 48.50
CA HIS A 359 -39.00 33.58 47.34
C HIS A 359 -38.43 33.76 45.94
N PHE A 360 -38.41 32.66 45.18
CA PHE A 360 -38.43 32.70 43.74
C PHE A 360 -39.89 32.64 43.27
N ASP A 361 -40.37 33.77 42.78
CA ASP A 361 -41.69 33.95 42.18
C ASP A 361 -41.72 33.30 40.79
N GLY A 362 -42.79 32.55 40.55
CA GLY A 362 -43.00 31.81 39.31
C GLY A 362 -43.56 32.74 38.24
N ARG A 363 -42.87 32.79 37.09
CA ARG A 363 -43.47 32.99 35.77
C ARG A 363 -42.38 32.93 34.69
N LYS A 364 -42.35 31.83 33.93
CA LYS A 364 -41.98 31.69 32.51
C LYS A 364 -41.48 30.27 32.22
N LEU A 365 -42.42 29.32 32.08
CA LEU A 365 -42.18 28.09 31.33
C LEU A 365 -43.45 27.77 30.52
N ALA A 366 -43.23 27.46 29.24
CA ALA A 366 -44.22 27.28 28.19
C ALA A 366 -45.06 26.00 28.39
N PRO A 367 -46.30 25.95 27.89
CA PRO A 367 -47.31 25.01 28.33
C PRO A 367 -47.32 23.73 27.48
N GLY A 368 -47.48 22.58 28.14
CA GLY A 368 -47.89 21.38 27.44
C GLY A 368 -47.48 20.09 28.10
N TYR A 369 -47.95 19.83 29.33
CA TYR A 369 -48.25 18.49 29.84
C TYR A 369 -48.77 18.67 31.26
N GLN A 370 -50.07 18.50 31.46
CA GLN A 370 -50.74 18.01 32.69
C GLN A 370 -52.20 18.47 32.71
N ARG A 371 -53.12 17.57 32.32
CA ARG A 371 -54.50 17.64 32.80
C ARG A 371 -55.15 16.26 32.77
N TRP A 372 -55.09 15.57 33.91
CA TRP A 372 -56.05 14.56 34.31
C TRP A 372 -56.27 14.72 35.81
N LEU A 373 -57.45 15.20 36.18
CA LEU A 373 -58.23 14.82 37.38
C LEU A 373 -59.35 15.85 37.58
N PHE A 374 -60.46 15.63 36.89
CA PHE A 374 -61.79 15.88 37.44
C PHE A 374 -62.64 14.67 37.07
N VAL A 375 -63.09 13.96 38.11
CA VAL A 375 -64.06 12.88 38.04
C VAL A 375 -65.42 13.53 37.85
N ASP A 376 -66.11 13.17 36.76
CA ASP A 376 -67.55 13.37 36.68
C ASP A 376 -68.21 12.07 36.19
N THR A 377 -69.23 11.67 36.94
CA THR A 377 -69.96 10.42 36.87
C THR A 377 -70.93 10.44 35.69
N GLY A 378 -70.76 9.52 34.74
CA GLY A 378 -71.77 9.24 33.72
C GLY A 378 -71.20 8.77 32.39
N SER A 379 -71.61 7.57 31.96
CA SER A 379 -71.32 6.94 30.66
C SER A 379 -69.98 6.18 30.58
N ALA A 380 -69.86 5.09 31.34
CA ALA A 380 -68.67 4.23 31.40
C ALA A 380 -68.56 3.17 30.28
N HIS A 381 -69.57 2.95 29.42
CA HIS A 381 -69.52 1.84 28.44
C HIS A 381 -69.17 2.22 26.99
N VAL A 382 -69.34 3.48 26.56
CA VAL A 382 -69.03 3.86 25.16
C VAL A 382 -67.63 4.51 25.02
N ARG A 383 -67.09 5.11 26.08
CA ARG A 383 -65.73 5.70 26.07
C ARG A 383 -64.59 4.67 26.15
N ALA A 384 -64.83 3.52 26.79
CA ALA A 384 -63.82 2.46 26.94
C ALA A 384 -63.43 1.80 25.59
N ARG A 385 -64.39 1.59 24.67
CA ARG A 385 -64.10 1.01 23.34
C ARG A 385 -63.26 1.93 22.45
N LYS A 386 -63.50 3.25 22.48
CA LYS A 386 -62.71 4.21 21.70
C LYS A 386 -61.29 4.36 22.26
N HIS A 387 -61.12 4.39 23.59
CA HIS A 387 -59.78 4.43 24.21
C HIS A 387 -58.97 3.14 23.98
N CYS A 388 -59.59 1.95 24.03
CA CYS A 388 -58.90 0.70 23.67
C CYS A 388 -58.48 0.67 22.20
N HIS A 389 -59.33 1.14 21.28
CA HIS A 389 -58.99 1.19 19.85
C HIS A 389 -57.86 2.18 19.58
N TRP A 390 -57.87 3.35 20.24
CA TRP A 390 -56.80 4.36 20.16
C TRP A 390 -55.49 3.88 20.80
N ALA A 391 -55.55 3.13 21.91
CA ALA A 391 -54.37 2.55 22.55
C ALA A 391 -53.74 1.43 21.71
N LEU A 392 -54.57 0.57 21.10
CA LEU A 392 -54.11 -0.50 20.20
C LEU A 392 -53.52 0.03 18.89
N THR A 393 -54.07 1.12 18.33
CA THR A 393 -53.47 1.79 17.16
C THR A 393 -52.15 2.46 17.52
N ARG A 394 -52.06 3.14 18.66
CA ARG A 394 -50.80 3.75 19.12
C ARG A 394 -49.71 2.71 19.42
N GLN A 395 -50.09 1.56 19.98
CA GLN A 395 -49.17 0.45 20.24
C GLN A 395 -48.68 -0.17 18.93
N LYS A 396 -49.59 -0.39 17.96
CA LYS A 396 -49.20 -0.82 16.61
C LYS A 396 -48.29 0.18 15.91
N ASP A 397 -48.55 1.49 16.05
CA ASP A 397 -47.71 2.53 15.45
C ASP A 397 -46.31 2.57 16.09
N GLN A 398 -46.22 2.40 17.42
CA GLN A 398 -44.93 2.29 18.13
C GLN A 398 -44.16 1.02 17.73
N GLU A 399 -44.85 -0.12 17.59
CA GLU A 399 -44.26 -1.36 17.08
C GLU A 399 -43.78 -1.20 15.64
N TRP A 400 -44.57 -0.58 14.75
CA TRP A 400 -44.19 -0.27 13.37
C TRP A 400 -42.99 0.67 13.28
N GLN A 401 -42.95 1.71 14.12
CA GLN A 401 -41.78 2.61 14.18
C GLN A 401 -40.53 1.85 14.62
N SER A 402 -40.64 1.01 15.66
CA SER A 402 -39.53 0.18 16.17
C SER A 402 -39.06 -0.87 15.15
N ALA A 403 -39.97 -1.42 14.35
CA ALA A 403 -39.66 -2.33 13.26
C ALA A 403 -38.95 -1.58 12.11
N SER A 404 -39.44 -0.40 11.72
CA SER A 404 -38.80 0.41 10.67
C SER A 404 -37.39 0.90 11.04
N VAL A 405 -37.14 1.17 12.31
CA VAL A 405 -35.82 1.56 12.82
C VAL A 405 -34.90 0.36 12.81
N ARG A 406 -35.36 -0.80 13.29
CA ARG A 406 -34.60 -2.07 13.21
C ARG A 406 -34.27 -2.46 11.78
N ASP A 407 -35.22 -2.32 10.85
CA ASP A 407 -34.98 -2.62 9.44
C ASP A 407 -34.01 -1.62 8.80
N ARG A 408 -34.06 -0.34 9.17
CA ARG A 408 -33.08 0.67 8.72
C ARG A 408 -31.67 0.39 9.25
N VAL A 409 -31.54 0.03 10.53
CA VAL A 409 -30.25 -0.38 11.12
C VAL A 409 -29.74 -1.65 10.43
N ARG A 410 -30.58 -2.67 10.29
CA ARG A 410 -30.21 -3.94 9.63
C ARG A 410 -29.84 -3.74 8.16
N ASN A 411 -30.54 -2.87 7.45
CA ASN A 411 -30.22 -2.52 6.06
C ASN A 411 -28.96 -1.67 5.98
N GLY A 412 -28.71 -0.76 6.93
CA GLY A 412 -27.47 0.00 7.06
C GLY A 412 -26.27 -0.90 7.33
N GLU A 413 -26.39 -1.85 8.26
CA GLU A 413 -25.39 -2.86 8.55
C GLU A 413 -25.15 -3.77 7.34
N ARG A 414 -26.20 -4.27 6.67
CA ARG A 414 -26.04 -5.08 5.45
C ARG A 414 -25.35 -4.30 4.33
N ARG A 415 -25.69 -3.02 4.16
CA ARG A 415 -25.10 -2.16 3.12
C ARG A 415 -23.64 -1.89 3.43
N GLY A 416 -23.32 -1.49 4.66
CA GLY A 416 -21.94 -1.30 5.12
C GLY A 416 -21.10 -2.58 5.05
N ASN A 417 -21.67 -3.73 5.40
CA ASN A 417 -20.97 -5.02 5.29
C ASN A 417 -20.78 -5.45 3.82
N SER A 418 -21.69 -5.06 2.93
CA SER A 418 -21.56 -5.30 1.49
C SER A 418 -20.54 -4.37 0.81
N GLU A 419 -20.50 -3.10 1.20
CA GLU A 419 -19.49 -2.12 0.75
C GLU A 419 -18.10 -2.50 1.27
N GLY A 420 -17.98 -2.81 2.56
CA GLY A 420 -16.71 -3.27 3.14
C GLY A 420 -16.20 -4.57 2.49
N ARG A 421 -17.10 -5.48 2.10
CA ARG A 421 -16.73 -6.71 1.36
C ARG A 421 -16.28 -6.42 -0.08
N LYS A 422 -16.91 -5.46 -0.76
CA LYS A 422 -16.48 -5.02 -2.09
C LYS A 422 -15.11 -4.37 -2.02
N GLU A 423 -14.90 -3.43 -1.11
CA GLU A 423 -13.62 -2.77 -0.89
C GLU A 423 -12.49 -3.76 -0.55
N ALA A 424 -12.78 -4.80 0.23
CA ALA A 424 -11.82 -5.86 0.56
C ALA A 424 -11.34 -6.67 -0.64
N ILE A 425 -12.14 -6.78 -1.71
CA ILE A 425 -11.78 -7.52 -2.93
C ILE A 425 -11.22 -6.58 -3.99
N GLU A 426 -11.81 -5.39 -4.12
CA GLU A 426 -11.45 -4.40 -5.14
C GLU A 426 -10.06 -3.81 -4.88
N ALA A 427 -9.71 -3.51 -3.62
CA ALA A 427 -8.41 -2.88 -3.30
C ALA A 427 -7.19 -3.72 -3.68
N PRO A 428 -7.07 -5.01 -3.30
CA PRO A 428 -5.97 -5.85 -3.74
C PRO A 428 -5.94 -6.06 -5.25
N THR A 429 -7.11 -6.21 -5.88
CA THR A 429 -7.22 -6.48 -7.32
C THR A 429 -6.79 -5.26 -8.14
N ALA A 430 -7.30 -4.09 -7.80
CA ALA A 430 -6.92 -2.82 -8.44
C ALA A 430 -5.43 -2.52 -8.27
N SER A 431 -4.88 -2.72 -7.07
CA SER A 431 -3.45 -2.54 -6.80
C SER A 431 -2.59 -3.44 -7.69
N LYS A 432 -2.93 -4.73 -7.80
CA LYS A 432 -2.24 -5.68 -8.70
C LYS A 432 -2.28 -5.21 -10.16
N ILE A 433 -3.45 -4.82 -10.67
CA ILE A 433 -3.63 -4.37 -12.05
C ILE A 433 -2.78 -3.13 -12.32
N SER A 434 -2.77 -2.16 -11.40
CA SER A 434 -1.94 -0.97 -11.54
C SER A 434 -0.45 -1.28 -11.58
N GLN A 435 0.04 -2.17 -10.71
CA GLN A 435 1.45 -2.57 -10.74
C GLN A 435 1.82 -3.27 -12.06
N LEU A 436 0.94 -4.13 -12.58
CA LEU A 436 1.12 -4.76 -13.89
C LEU A 436 1.16 -3.72 -15.02
N ALA A 437 0.30 -2.70 -14.99
CA ALA A 437 0.30 -1.63 -15.98
C ALA A 437 1.62 -0.82 -15.97
N TYR A 438 2.18 -0.53 -14.79
CA TYR A 438 3.48 0.15 -14.69
C TYR A 438 4.65 -0.68 -15.22
N VAL A 439 4.63 -1.99 -14.99
CA VAL A 439 5.63 -2.90 -15.53
C VAL A 439 5.49 -3.03 -17.05
N ALA A 440 4.27 -3.06 -17.56
CA ALA A 440 4.01 -3.08 -19.00
C ALA A 440 4.61 -1.87 -19.72
N ILE A 441 4.55 -0.66 -19.12
CA ILE A 441 5.20 0.55 -19.67
C ILE A 441 6.70 0.31 -19.89
N GLN A 442 7.40 -0.25 -18.91
CA GLN A 442 8.84 -0.52 -19.02
C GLN A 442 9.14 -1.61 -20.06
N PHE A 443 8.36 -2.70 -20.04
CA PHE A 443 8.53 -3.80 -21.00
C PHE A 443 8.29 -3.35 -22.45
N LEU A 444 7.21 -2.60 -22.70
CA LEU A 444 6.87 -2.07 -24.02
C LEU A 444 7.96 -1.14 -24.55
N SER A 445 8.48 -0.25 -23.71
CA SER A 445 9.59 0.63 -24.09
C SER A 445 10.80 -0.17 -24.61
N MET A 446 11.16 -1.23 -23.91
CA MET A 446 12.28 -2.09 -24.29
C MET A 446 12.01 -2.90 -25.57
N ALA A 447 10.79 -3.40 -25.75
CA ALA A 447 10.38 -4.10 -26.96
C ALA A 447 10.53 -3.21 -28.22
N PHE A 448 10.09 -1.95 -28.15
CA PHE A 448 10.24 -0.99 -29.24
C PHE A 448 11.71 -0.67 -29.56
N VAL A 449 12.57 -0.54 -28.55
CA VAL A 449 14.02 -0.36 -28.80
C VAL A 449 14.62 -1.60 -29.48
N GLY A 450 14.17 -2.79 -29.11
CA GLY A 450 14.60 -4.07 -29.68
C GLY A 450 14.41 -4.15 -31.19
N HIS A 451 13.31 -3.60 -31.69
CA HIS A 451 13.01 -3.55 -33.12
C HIS A 451 13.83 -2.51 -33.91
N ILE A 452 14.54 -1.59 -33.25
CA ILE A 452 15.46 -0.67 -33.92
C ILE A 452 16.79 -1.36 -34.21
N SER A 453 17.43 -1.91 -33.17
CA SER A 453 18.68 -2.67 -33.29
C SER A 453 19.05 -3.35 -31.97
N HIS A 454 19.73 -4.50 -32.07
CA HIS A 454 20.24 -5.22 -30.90
C HIS A 454 21.25 -4.41 -30.07
N GLU A 455 22.09 -3.58 -30.70
CA GLU A 455 23.07 -2.74 -29.99
C GLU A 455 22.39 -1.65 -29.14
N LYS A 456 21.38 -0.96 -29.69
CA LYS A 456 20.64 0.05 -28.92
C LYS A 456 19.78 -0.58 -27.83
N LEU A 457 19.25 -1.78 -28.07
CA LEU A 457 18.55 -2.56 -27.04
C LEU A 457 19.45 -2.85 -25.86
N ALA A 458 20.64 -3.44 -26.08
CA ALA A 458 21.59 -3.72 -25.01
C ALA A 458 21.94 -2.44 -24.21
N GLY A 459 22.17 -1.32 -24.90
CA GLY A 459 22.41 -0.03 -24.26
C GLY A 459 21.23 0.46 -23.41
N ALA A 460 20.01 0.41 -23.95
CA ALA A 460 18.81 0.80 -23.21
C ALA A 460 18.54 -0.12 -22.01
N SER A 461 18.77 -1.43 -22.14
CA SER A 461 18.61 -2.43 -21.06
C SER A 461 19.53 -2.14 -19.87
N ILE A 462 20.80 -1.81 -20.15
CA ILE A 462 21.75 -1.40 -19.11
C ILE A 462 21.31 -0.06 -18.48
N GLY A 463 20.85 0.88 -19.31
CA GLY A 463 20.36 2.17 -18.84
C GLY A 463 19.15 2.06 -17.92
N ILE A 464 18.14 1.26 -18.30
CA ILE A 464 16.95 1.05 -17.47
C ILE A 464 17.28 0.27 -16.19
N CYS A 465 18.16 -0.73 -16.25
CA CYS A 465 18.63 -1.44 -15.06
C CYS A 465 19.26 -0.45 -14.05
N PHE A 466 20.15 0.43 -14.52
CA PHE A 466 20.75 1.46 -13.68
C PHE A 466 19.70 2.42 -13.08
N VAL A 467 18.76 2.90 -13.89
CA VAL A 467 17.67 3.81 -13.43
C VAL A 467 16.75 3.10 -12.43
N ASN A 468 16.44 1.82 -12.64
CA ASN A 468 15.65 1.02 -11.71
C ASN A 468 16.38 0.85 -10.38
N ALA A 469 17.66 0.49 -10.41
CA ALA A 469 18.46 0.17 -9.23
C ALA A 469 18.72 1.41 -8.35
N VAL A 470 19.04 2.56 -8.95
CA VAL A 470 19.44 3.77 -8.23
C VAL A 470 18.28 4.76 -8.05
N GLY A 471 17.36 4.84 -9.01
CA GLY A 471 16.32 5.87 -9.06
C GLY A 471 14.95 5.36 -8.63
N PHE A 472 14.27 4.61 -9.49
CA PHE A 472 12.86 4.22 -9.25
C PHE A 472 12.70 3.39 -7.98
N SER A 473 13.60 2.43 -7.72
CA SER A 473 13.58 1.65 -6.48
C SER A 473 13.66 2.55 -5.25
N ALA A 474 14.68 3.44 -5.20
CA ALA A 474 14.86 4.33 -4.06
C ALA A 474 13.62 5.22 -3.82
N LEU A 475 13.08 5.83 -4.88
CA LEU A 475 11.89 6.69 -4.80
C LEU A 475 10.63 5.92 -4.35
N MET A 476 10.38 4.75 -4.95
CA MET A 476 9.28 3.87 -4.54
C MET A 476 9.38 3.53 -3.06
N PHE A 477 10.58 3.18 -2.58
CA PHE A 477 10.73 2.68 -1.22
C PHE A 477 10.77 3.77 -0.15
N VAL A 478 11.27 4.97 -0.48
CA VAL A 478 11.08 6.13 0.41
C VAL A 478 9.59 6.45 0.54
N SER A 479 8.84 6.43 -0.56
CA SER A 479 7.39 6.67 -0.52
C SER A 479 6.60 5.63 0.27
N MET A 480 7.10 4.39 0.41
CA MET A 480 6.43 3.34 1.20
C MET A 480 6.29 3.67 2.68
N ALA A 481 7.07 4.61 3.23
CA ALA A 481 6.83 5.11 4.59
C ALA A 481 5.47 5.81 4.72
N LEU A 482 4.92 6.33 3.63
CA LEU A 482 3.58 6.90 3.58
C LEU A 482 2.49 5.84 3.78
N ASP A 483 2.74 4.56 3.46
CA ASP A 483 1.77 3.48 3.77
C ASP A 483 1.45 3.46 5.28
N THR A 484 2.47 3.68 6.11
CA THR A 484 2.33 3.76 7.57
C THR A 484 1.69 5.07 7.99
N LEU A 485 2.27 6.20 7.58
CA LEU A 485 1.89 7.52 8.08
C LEU A 485 0.49 7.91 7.60
N CYS A 486 0.24 7.88 6.28
CA CYS A 486 -1.08 8.20 5.75
C CYS A 486 -2.14 7.20 6.23
N GLY A 487 -1.77 5.93 6.41
CA GLY A 487 -2.72 4.94 6.91
C GLY A 487 -3.07 5.11 8.40
N HIS A 488 -2.09 5.44 9.25
CA HIS A 488 -2.33 5.76 10.67
C HIS A 488 -3.19 7.03 10.79
N SER A 489 -2.86 8.10 10.06
CA SER A 489 -3.62 9.34 10.01
C SER A 489 -5.07 9.14 9.54
N PHE A 490 -5.26 8.38 8.46
CA PHE A 490 -6.60 8.09 7.94
C PHE A 490 -7.42 7.22 8.89
N GLY A 491 -6.80 6.22 9.51
CA GLY A 491 -7.44 5.37 10.53
C GLY A 491 -7.93 6.15 11.75
N GLU A 492 -7.12 7.10 12.25
CA GLU A 492 -7.46 7.97 13.39
C GLU A 492 -8.42 9.11 13.01
N LYS A 493 -8.72 9.30 11.71
CA LYS A 493 -9.43 10.48 11.16
C LYS A 493 -8.73 11.81 11.50
N GLN A 494 -7.40 11.78 11.52
CA GLN A 494 -6.52 12.94 11.72
C GLN A 494 -5.78 13.22 10.40
N TYR A 495 -6.52 13.62 9.37
CA TYR A 495 -6.01 13.90 8.01
C TYR A 495 -6.06 15.37 7.65
#